data_AF-A0A6L7NNQ5-F1
#
_entry.id   AF-A0A6L7NNQ5-F1
#
_cell.length_a   1.000
_cell.length_b   1.000
_cell.length_c   1.000
_cell.angle_alpha   90.00
_cell.angle_beta   90.00
_cell.angle_gamma   90.00
#
_symmetry.space_group_name_H-M   'P 1'
#
loop_
_entity.id
_entity.type
_entity.pdbx_description
1 polymer ?
#
loop_
_entity_poly.entity_id
_entity_poly.type
_entity_poly.pdbx_seq_one_letter_code
_entity_poly.pdbx_strand_id
1 'polypeptide(L)' 'MARTVDLDALRRRLGNLRARDLRAAALALGWVERRGRGKGSHIVLQRNGRTLVIPMHPNKHTYRSVLNDMERWS' A
#
# COMPACT_ATOMS: atom_id res chain seq x y z
N MET A 1 -5.14 17.86 10.88
CA MET A 1 -4.14 18.23 9.85
C MET A 1 -3.82 16.97 9.06
N ALA A 2 -4.31 16.84 7.81
CA ALA A 2 -4.07 15.65 7.01
C ALA A 2 -2.61 15.67 6.51
N ARG A 3 -1.79 14.71 6.93
CA ARG A 3 -0.45 14.51 6.36
C ARG A 3 -0.65 14.01 4.93
N THR A 4 -0.43 14.88 3.94
CA THR A 4 -0.48 14.50 2.52
C THR A 4 0.57 13.42 2.29
N VAL A 5 0.13 12.19 2.07
CA VAL A 5 1.02 11.08 1.72
C VAL A 5 1.43 11.28 0.26
N ASP A 6 2.73 11.51 0.03
CA ASP A 6 3.26 11.71 -1.32
C ASP A 6 3.47 10.35 -2.02
N LEU A 7 2.45 9.93 -2.78
CA LEU A 7 2.49 8.69 -3.57
C LEU A 7 3.47 8.78 -4.75
N ASP A 8 3.76 9.97 -5.28
CA ASP A 8 4.71 10.16 -6.37
C ASP A 8 6.15 9.92 -5.90
N ALA A 9 6.47 10.34 -4.66
CA ALA A 9 7.75 10.03 -4.02
C ALA A 9 7.98 8.52 -3.87
N LEU A 10 6.92 7.74 -3.59
CA LEU A 10 6.99 6.27 -3.56
C LEU A 10 7.15 5.69 -4.97
N ARG A 11 6.46 6.28 -5.96
CA ARG A 11 6.53 5.88 -7.38
C ARG A 11 7.92 6.08 -7.98
N ARG A 12 8.60 7.18 -7.66
CA ARG A 12 10.00 7.43 -8.08
C ARG A 12 10.98 6.40 -7.50
N ARG A 13 10.63 5.78 -6.37
CA ARG A 13 11.47 4.80 -5.65
C ARG A 13 11.06 3.35 -5.89
N LEU A 14 10.24 3.04 -6.90
CA LEU A 14 9.74 1.68 -7.18
C LEU A 14 10.84 0.59 -7.21
N GLY A 15 12.07 0.92 -7.61
CA GLY A 15 13.20 -0.02 -7.60
C GLY A 15 13.73 -0.40 -6.22
N ASN A 16 13.49 0.43 -5.20
CA ASN A 16 13.97 0.28 -3.82
C ASN A 16 12.82 0.26 -2.79
N LEU A 17 11.57 0.28 -3.27
CA LEU A 17 10.39 0.35 -2.42
C LEU A 17 10.19 -0.96 -1.65
N ARG A 18 9.80 -0.87 -0.38
CA ARG A 18 9.46 -2.04 0.44
C ARG A 18 7.98 -2.06 0.76
N ALA A 19 7.44 -3.25 1.05
CA ALA A 19 6.04 -3.43 1.41
C ALA A 19 5.66 -2.63 2.66
N ARG A 20 6.63 -2.41 3.56
CA ARG A 20 6.48 -1.56 4.75
C ARG A 20 6.24 -0.09 4.41
N ASP A 21 6.85 0.43 3.34
CA ASP A 21 6.65 1.82 2.90
C ASP A 21 5.22 2.02 2.40
N LEU A 22 4.74 1.05 1.60
CA LEU A 22 3.35 1.05 1.13
C LEU A 22 2.34 0.85 2.25
N ARG A 23 2.65 -0.02 3.21
CA ARG A 23 1.84 -0.18 4.42
C ARG A 23 1.72 1.14 5.18
N ALA A 24 2.84 1.82 5.43
CA ALA A 24 2.84 3.11 6.13
C ALA A 24 2.02 4.17 5.36
N ALA A 25 2.19 4.24 4.05
CA ALA A 25 1.42 5.12 3.18
C ALA A 25 -0.08 4.81 3.24
N ALA A 26 -0.48 3.53 3.15
CA ALA A 26 -1.87 3.11 3.21
C ALA A 26 -2.49 3.45 4.57
N LEU A 27 -1.79 3.18 5.69
CA LEU A 27 -2.25 3.55 7.02
C LEU A 27 -2.43 5.07 7.18
N ALA A 28 -1.49 5.86 6.64
CA ALA A 28 -1.56 7.32 6.67
C ALA A 28 -2.71 7.88 5.80
N LEU A 29 -3.08 7.16 4.75
CA LEU A 29 -4.28 7.40 3.93
C LEU A 29 -5.56 6.86 4.58
N GLY A 30 -5.55 6.44 5.85
CA GLY A 30 -6.75 5.97 6.54
C GLY A 30 -7.22 4.57 6.13
N TRP A 31 -6.38 3.78 5.47
CA TRP A 31 -6.63 2.36 5.31
C TRP A 31 -6.38 1.63 6.63
N VAL A 32 -7.16 0.60 6.90
CA VAL A 32 -7.08 -0.19 8.13
C VAL A 32 -6.53 -1.57 7.81
N GLU A 33 -5.43 -1.95 8.45
CA GLU A 33 -4.86 -3.27 8.30
C GLU A 33 -5.81 -4.34 8.86
N ARG A 34 -6.11 -5.36 8.07
CA ARG A 34 -6.87 -6.54 8.50
C ARG A 34 -5.88 -7.65 8.80
N ARG A 35 -6.01 -8.29 9.97
CA ARG A 35 -5.29 -9.54 10.27
C ARG A 35 -5.75 -10.63 9.30
N GLY A 36 -5.01 -10.83 8.22
CA GLY A 36 -5.17 -11.98 7.35
C GLY A 36 -4.69 -13.24 8.08
N ARG A 37 -5.51 -14.30 8.15
CA ARG A 37 -5.12 -15.63 8.64
C ARG A 37 -4.24 -16.39 7.62
N GLY A 38 -3.28 -15.70 6.99
CA GLY A 38 -2.42 -16.26 5.95
C GLY A 38 -0.95 -16.00 6.26
N LYS A 39 -0.11 -17.04 6.12
CA LYS A 39 1.36 -16.98 6.26
C LYS A 39 1.89 -15.66 5.67
N GLY A 40 2.65 -14.88 6.45
CA GLY A 40 3.06 -13.47 6.25
C GLY A 40 3.77 -13.11 4.93
N SER A 41 3.13 -13.42 3.82
CA SER A 41 3.55 -13.21 2.43
C SER A 41 2.91 -11.96 1.82
N HIS A 42 1.88 -11.42 2.48
CA HIS A 42 1.15 -10.24 2.05
C HIS A 42 0.50 -9.53 3.26
N ILE A 43 0.24 -8.24 3.10
CA ILE A 43 -0.46 -7.36 4.05
C ILE A 43 -1.80 -7.00 3.42
N VAL A 44 -2.89 -7.17 4.15
CA VAL A 44 -4.23 -6.83 3.67
C VAL A 44 -4.71 -5.58 4.40
N LEU A 45 -5.12 -4.56 3.66
CA LEU A 45 -5.71 -3.33 4.19
C LEU A 45 -7.10 -3.11 3.62
N GLN A 46 -7.97 -2.43 4.35
CA GLN A 46 -9.32 -2.10 3.94
C GLN A 46 -9.67 -0.64 4.19
N ARG A 47 -10.40 -0.03 3.27
CA ARG A 47 -10.95 1.33 3.38
C ARG A 47 -12.22 1.44 2.54
N ASN A 48 -13.31 1.98 3.10
CA ASN A 48 -14.56 2.23 2.37
C ASN A 48 -15.09 1.02 1.56
N GLY A 49 -15.03 -0.19 2.12
CA GLY A 49 -15.44 -1.43 1.44
C GLY A 49 -14.46 -1.93 0.36
N ARG A 50 -13.34 -1.25 0.12
CA ARG A 50 -12.26 -1.69 -0.75
C ARG A 50 -11.21 -2.46 0.05
N THR A 51 -10.60 -3.43 -0.61
CA THR A 51 -9.50 -4.24 -0.06
C THR A 51 -8.24 -3.99 -0.90
N LEU A 52 -7.15 -3.64 -0.25
CA LEU A 52 -5.83 -3.46 -0.82
C LEU A 52 -4.92 -4.58 -0.31
N VAL A 53 -4.21 -5.25 -1.22
CA VAL A 53 -3.29 -6.34 -0.88
C VAL A 53 -1.88 -5.92 -1.27
N ILE A 54 -0.99 -5.85 -0.27
CA ILE A 54 0.42 -5.50 -0.45
C ILE A 54 1.26 -6.77 -0.22
N PRO A 55 1.68 -7.47 -1.28
CA PRO A 55 2.65 -8.56 -1.16
C PRO A 55 3.97 -8.12 -0.49
N MET A 56 4.58 -9.01 0.29
CA MET A 56 5.86 -8.79 0.99
C MET A 56 7.09 -8.89 0.06
N HIS A 57 7.00 -9.72 -0.98
CA HIS A 57 8.04 -9.91 -2.01
C HIS A 57 7.53 -9.67 -3.44
N PRO A 58 7.08 -8.46 -3.82
CA PRO A 58 6.57 -8.22 -5.15
C PRO A 58 7.57 -7.63 -6.12
N ASN A 59 7.20 -7.72 -7.40
CA ASN A 59 7.90 -7.06 -8.48
C ASN A 59 7.46 -5.57 -8.59
N LYS A 60 8.26 -4.77 -9.33
CA LYS A 60 8.04 -3.32 -9.51
C LYS A 60 6.67 -2.99 -10.15
N HIS A 61 6.10 -3.92 -10.92
CA HIS A 61 4.80 -3.74 -11.56
C HIS A 61 3.66 -3.82 -10.55
N THR A 62 3.71 -4.77 -9.61
CA THR A 62 2.71 -4.90 -8.55
C THR A 62 2.67 -3.67 -7.64
N TYR A 63 3.83 -3.14 -7.21
CA TYR A 63 3.85 -1.92 -6.39
C TYR A 63 3.29 -0.70 -7.10
N ARG A 64 3.53 -0.57 -8.41
CA ARG A 64 2.93 0.49 -9.21
C ARG A 64 1.41 0.38 -9.23
N SER A 65 0.88 -0.83 -9.39
CA SER A 65 -0.58 -1.08 -9.34
C SER A 65 -1.15 -0.72 -7.97
N VAL A 66 -0.49 -1.14 -6.89
CA VAL A 66 -0.90 -0.82 -5.50
C VAL A 66 -0.92 0.70 -5.28
N LEU A 67 0.12 1.42 -5.72
CA LEU A 67 0.15 2.89 -5.62
C LEU A 67 -0.95 3.55 -6.43
N ASN A 68 -1.24 3.06 -7.65
CA ASN A 68 -2.33 3.58 -8.47
C ASN A 68 -3.70 3.31 -7.83
N ASP A 69 -3.90 2.14 -7.21
CA ASP A 69 -5.13 1.85 -6.47
C ASP A 69 -5.27 2.73 -5.23
N MET A 70 -4.17 2.96 -4.51
CA MET A 70 -4.14 3.89 -3.37
C MET A 70 -4.44 5.33 -3.78
N GLU A 71 -3.91 5.79 -4.93
CA GLU A 71 -4.16 7.12 -5.50
C GLU A 71 -5.61 7.27 -5.95
N ARG A 72 -6.16 6.26 -6.63
CA ARG A 72 -7.53 6.27 -7.15
C ARG A 72 -8.61 6.28 -6.08
N TRP A 73 -8.34 5.65 -4.93
CA TRP A 73 -9.33 5.45 -3.86
C TRP A 73 -8.95 6.13 -2.54
N SER A 74 -8.02 7.10 -2.57
CA SER A 74 -7.68 7.94 -1.42
C SER A 74 -8.71 9.01 -1.11
#